data_AF-A0A7Y2UV63-F1
#
_entry.id   AF-A0A7Y2UV63-F1
#
_cell.length_a   1.000
_cell.length_b   1.000
_cell.length_c   1.000
_cell.angle_alpha   90.00
_cell.angle_beta   90.00
_cell.angle_gamma   90.00
#
_symmetry.space_group_name_H-M   'P 1'
#
loop_
_entity.id
_entity.type
_entity.pdbx_description
1 polymer ?
#
loop_
_entity_poly.entity_id
_entity_poly.type
_entity_poly.pdbx_seq_one_letter_code
_entity_poly.pdbx_strand_id
1 'polypeptide(L)'
;MPPYAYVPGQNARHPEDWFDQIKGSVTSGMSASALAQTQAFQAGLAYLKAGYFWECHEVLEAVWLQTPQETPEREMVQAFIQLANAQLKVRMNRPKAARRLCGIVQDHLQHLSGKGAILGQRPEDVQMILDEVRITLQ
;
A
#
# COMPACT_ATOMS: atom_id res chain seq x y z
N MET A 1 13.21 9.64 2.11
CA MET A 1 13.12 8.54 1.12
C MET A 1 14.20 7.52 1.41
N PRO A 2 13.94 6.22 1.25
CA PRO A 2 14.97 5.17 1.28
C PRO A 2 16.02 5.40 0.18
N PRO A 3 17.27 4.92 0.33
CA PRO A 3 18.35 5.17 -0.63
C PRO A 3 18.15 4.47 -1.97
N TYR A 4 17.35 3.41 -2.01
CA TYR A 4 16.98 2.67 -3.20
C TYR A 4 15.64 1.94 -2.98
N ALA A 5 14.97 1.58 -4.07
CA ALA A 5 13.81 0.69 -4.03
C ALA A 5 14.28 -0.76 -4.01
N TYR A 6 13.85 -1.53 -3.00
CA TYR A 6 14.18 -2.93 -2.88
C TYR A 6 13.39 -3.75 -3.90
N VAL A 7 14.11 -4.62 -4.61
CA VAL A 7 13.54 -5.59 -5.54
C VAL A 7 14.16 -6.95 -5.24
N PRO A 8 13.36 -7.94 -4.77
CA PRO A 8 13.90 -9.25 -4.41
C PRO A 8 14.67 -9.92 -5.54
N GLY A 9 15.89 -10.35 -5.24
CA GLY A 9 16.80 -10.98 -6.19
C GLY A 9 17.61 -9.99 -7.05
N GLN A 10 17.46 -8.68 -6.85
CA GLN A 10 18.25 -7.66 -7.57
C GLN A 10 19.17 -6.87 -6.65
N ASN A 11 18.72 -6.52 -5.44
CA ASN A 11 19.52 -5.77 -4.47
C ASN A 11 19.28 -6.28 -3.04
N ALA A 12 20.12 -5.85 -2.11
CA ALA A 12 19.99 -6.20 -0.70
C ALA A 12 18.78 -5.51 -0.08
N ARG A 13 18.10 -6.17 0.86
CA ARG A 13 17.06 -5.52 1.68
C ARG A 13 17.68 -4.42 2.52
N HIS A 14 16.89 -3.40 2.86
CA HIS A 14 17.26 -2.43 3.91
C HIS A 14 17.50 -3.18 5.25
N PRO A 15 18.33 -2.64 6.16
CA PRO A 15 18.43 -3.14 7.53
C PRO A 15 17.06 -3.31 8.19
N GLU A 16 16.93 -4.28 9.11
CA GLU A 16 15.63 -4.64 9.71
C GLU A 16 14.96 -3.46 10.43
N ASP A 17 15.77 -2.63 11.09
CA ASP A 17 15.37 -1.46 11.88
C ASP A 17 15.18 -0.18 11.05
N TRP A 18 15.44 -0.22 9.74
CA TRP A 18 15.47 0.96 8.88
C TRP A 18 14.17 1.78 8.91
N PHE A 19 13.04 1.11 9.14
CA PHE A 19 11.72 1.74 9.16
C PHE A 19 11.14 1.90 10.57
N ASP A 20 11.86 1.55 11.63
CA ASP A 20 11.30 1.51 13.00
C ASP A 20 10.77 2.87 13.46
N GLN A 21 11.50 3.94 13.18
CA GLN A 21 11.03 5.29 13.52
C GLN A 21 9.73 5.65 12.78
N ILE A 22 9.62 5.29 11.50
CA ILE A 22 8.42 5.57 10.69
C ILE A 22 7.25 4.72 11.18
N LYS A 23 7.46 3.41 11.37
CA LYS A 23 6.45 2.47 11.87
C LYS A 23 6.01 2.84 13.30
N GLY A 24 6.92 3.32 14.13
CA GLY A 24 6.67 3.78 15.50
C GLY A 24 5.79 5.01 15.61
N SER A 25 5.48 5.70 14.50
CA SER A 25 4.45 6.75 14.48
C SER A 25 3.02 6.22 14.62
N VAL A 26 2.83 4.91 14.49
CA VAL A 26 1.53 4.23 14.61
C VAL A 26 1.42 3.59 16.00
N THR A 27 0.40 3.97 16.76
CA THR A 27 0.10 3.42 18.08
C THR A 27 -1.27 2.76 18.11
N SER A 28 -1.51 1.89 19.11
CA SER A 28 -2.81 1.25 19.25
C SER A 28 -3.92 2.23 19.62
N GLY A 29 -5.15 1.95 19.15
CA GLY A 29 -6.34 2.75 19.46
C GLY A 29 -6.46 4.09 18.70
N MET A 30 -5.60 4.34 17.71
CA MET A 30 -5.70 5.54 16.87
C MET A 30 -6.99 5.55 16.05
N SER A 31 -7.63 6.71 15.93
CA SER A 31 -8.75 6.91 15.01
C SER A 31 -8.28 6.88 13.55
N ALA A 32 -9.21 6.71 12.61
CA ALA A 32 -8.93 6.80 11.18
C ALA A 32 -8.25 8.12 10.78
N SER A 33 -8.73 9.25 11.31
CA SER A 33 -8.12 10.56 11.05
C SER A 33 -6.71 10.66 11.59
N ALA A 34 -6.42 10.09 12.77
CA ALA A 34 -5.08 10.07 13.34
C ALA A 34 -4.15 9.14 12.53
N LEU A 35 -4.62 7.96 12.14
CA LEU A 35 -3.88 7.02 11.28
C LEU A 35 -3.46 7.69 9.95
N ALA A 36 -4.35 8.46 9.34
CA ALA A 36 -4.08 9.19 8.10
C ALA A 36 -2.97 10.26 8.25
N GLN A 37 -2.70 10.72 9.47
CA GLN A 37 -1.65 11.70 9.77
C GLN A 37 -0.33 11.06 10.26
N THR A 38 -0.29 9.74 10.41
CA THR A 38 0.95 9.04 10.81
C THR A 38 2.02 9.18 9.73
N GLN A 39 3.29 9.19 10.17
CA GLN A 39 4.42 9.19 9.24
C GLN A 39 4.40 7.91 8.38
N ALA A 40 3.99 6.77 8.94
CA ALA A 40 3.86 5.51 8.23
C ALA A 40 2.88 5.61 7.05
N PHE A 41 1.68 6.15 7.26
CA PHE A 41 0.70 6.28 6.19
C PHE A 41 1.17 7.25 5.10
N GLN A 42 1.64 8.44 5.49
CA GLN A 42 2.13 9.45 4.55
C GLN A 42 3.35 8.96 3.75
N ALA A 43 4.30 8.30 4.41
CA ALA A 43 5.45 7.70 3.76
C ALA A 43 5.04 6.59 2.80
N GLY A 44 4.08 5.73 3.18
CA GLY A 44 3.57 4.67 2.32
C GLY A 44 2.99 5.21 1.01
N LEU A 45 2.16 6.25 1.06
CA LEU A 45 1.62 6.89 -0.14
C LEU A 45 2.73 7.52 -1.01
N ALA A 46 3.70 8.19 -0.38
CA ALA A 46 4.85 8.76 -1.08
C ALA A 46 5.71 7.67 -1.76
N TYR A 47 5.92 6.54 -1.09
CA TYR A 47 6.67 5.40 -1.60
C TYR A 47 5.96 4.73 -2.77
N LEU A 48 4.64 4.56 -2.69
CA LEU A 48 3.84 4.04 -3.79
C LEU A 48 4.02 4.91 -5.06
N LYS A 49 3.87 6.24 -4.91
CA LYS A 49 4.02 7.19 -6.02
C LYS A 49 5.44 7.20 -6.60
N ALA A 50 6.45 7.01 -5.77
CA ALA A 50 7.86 7.02 -6.19
C ALA A 50 8.39 5.65 -6.68
N GLY A 51 7.55 4.60 -6.67
CA GLY A 51 7.95 3.27 -7.10
C GLY A 51 8.74 2.46 -6.07
N TYR A 52 8.68 2.82 -4.79
CA TYR A 52 9.28 2.09 -3.66
C TYR A 52 8.24 1.11 -3.09
N PHE A 53 7.85 0.16 -3.92
CA PHE A 53 6.68 -0.67 -3.67
C PHE A 53 6.82 -1.60 -2.48
N TRP A 54 8.01 -2.14 -2.26
CA TRP A 54 8.24 -3.00 -1.12
C TRP A 54 8.28 -2.19 0.18
N GLU A 55 8.87 -1.01 0.17
CA GLU A 55 8.92 -0.11 1.31
C GLU A 55 7.54 0.44 1.65
N CYS A 56 6.72 0.72 0.64
CA CYS A 56 5.31 1.05 0.80
C CYS A 56 4.57 -0.05 1.59
N HIS A 57 4.72 -1.31 1.19
CA HIS A 57 4.16 -2.44 1.91
C HIS A 57 4.59 -2.42 3.38
N GLU A 58 5.90 -2.36 3.63
CA GLU A 58 6.46 -2.46 4.98
C GLU A 58 5.88 -1.42 5.93
N VAL A 59 5.82 -0.15 5.52
CA VAL A 59 5.33 0.91 6.41
C VAL A 59 3.81 0.89 6.55
N LEU A 60 3.08 0.51 5.51
CA LEU A 60 1.61 0.43 5.58
C LEU A 60 1.11 -0.80 6.34
N GLU A 61 1.90 -1.87 6.48
CA GLU A 61 1.56 -3.01 7.33
C GLU A 61 1.33 -2.58 8.79
N ALA A 62 2.17 -1.67 9.31
CA ALA A 62 2.00 -1.12 10.66
C ALA A 62 0.65 -0.40 10.83
N VAL A 63 0.22 0.36 9.81
CA VAL A 63 -1.08 1.04 9.79
C VAL A 63 -2.22 0.00 9.74
N TRP A 64 -2.12 -0.99 8.83
CA TRP A 64 -3.13 -2.03 8.66
C TRP A 64 -3.38 -2.83 9.94
N LEU A 65 -2.32 -3.16 10.69
CA LEU A 65 -2.43 -3.86 11.97
C LEU A 65 -3.26 -3.09 13.01
N GLN A 66 -3.33 -1.77 12.93
CA GLN A 66 -4.13 -0.94 13.84
C GLN A 66 -5.52 -0.59 13.30
N THR A 67 -5.85 -0.98 12.06
CA THR A 67 -7.22 -0.84 11.54
C THR A 67 -8.10 -2.00 12.01
N PRO A 68 -9.29 -1.75 12.62
CA PRO A 68 -10.17 -2.84 13.05
C PRO A 68 -10.65 -3.69 11.87
N GLN A 69 -10.96 -4.96 12.14
CA GLN A 69 -11.54 -5.85 11.12
C GLN A 69 -12.86 -5.31 10.59
N GLU A 70 -13.18 -5.63 9.34
CA GLU A 70 -14.45 -5.25 8.68
C GLU A 70 -14.69 -3.74 8.60
N THR A 71 -13.62 -2.92 8.63
CA THR A 71 -13.71 -1.46 8.46
C THR A 71 -13.28 -1.01 7.07
N PRO A 72 -13.85 0.10 6.54
CA PRO A 72 -13.39 0.70 5.29
C PRO A 72 -11.90 1.07 5.31
N GLU A 73 -11.37 1.52 6.45
CA GLU A 73 -9.96 1.86 6.63
C GLU A 73 -9.06 0.65 6.40
N ARG A 74 -9.44 -0.52 6.96
CA ARG A 74 -8.68 -1.75 6.78
C ARG A 74 -8.65 -2.19 5.32
N GLU A 75 -9.81 -2.19 4.67
CA GLU A 75 -9.95 -2.50 3.24
C GLU A 75 -9.11 -1.54 2.39
N MET A 76 -9.12 -0.24 2.71
CA MET A 76 -8.36 0.78 1.98
C MET A 76 -6.85 0.61 2.11
N VAL A 77 -6.34 0.41 3.33
CA VAL A 77 -4.90 0.17 3.55
C VAL A 77 -4.48 -1.15 2.89
N GLN A 78 -5.31 -2.18 2.98
CA GLN A 78 -5.03 -3.46 2.32
C GLN A 78 -5.01 -3.32 0.79
N ALA A 79 -5.90 -2.53 0.20
CA ALA A 79 -5.88 -2.21 -1.22
C ALA A 79 -4.55 -1.55 -1.62
N PHE A 80 -4.05 -0.57 -0.86
CA PHE A 80 -2.73 0.04 -1.10
C PHE A 80 -1.57 -0.95 -1.01
N ILE A 81 -1.54 -1.79 0.03
CA ILE A 81 -0.51 -2.82 0.21
C ILE A 81 -0.50 -3.79 -0.98
N GLN A 82 -1.67 -4.27 -1.40
CA GLN A 82 -1.76 -5.21 -2.52
C GLN A 82 -1.46 -4.55 -3.86
N LEU A 83 -1.80 -3.27 -4.04
CA LEU A 83 -1.44 -2.49 -5.22
C LEU A 83 0.07 -2.30 -5.32
N ALA A 84 0.73 -1.97 -4.20
CA ALA A 84 2.19 -1.92 -4.14
C ALA A 84 2.81 -3.27 -4.49
N ASN A 85 2.31 -4.36 -3.89
CA ASN A 85 2.76 -5.71 -4.23
C ASN A 85 2.56 -6.03 -5.72
N ALA A 86 1.43 -5.65 -6.32
CA ALA A 86 1.14 -5.89 -7.73
C ALA A 86 2.20 -5.22 -8.61
N GLN A 87 2.48 -3.93 -8.38
CA GLN A 87 3.51 -3.19 -9.11
C GLN A 87 4.91 -3.74 -8.88
N LEU A 88 5.24 -4.18 -7.67
CA LEU A 88 6.49 -4.89 -7.40
C LEU A 88 6.59 -6.16 -8.24
N LYS A 89 5.50 -6.93 -8.38
CA LYS A 89 5.48 -8.13 -9.23
C LYS A 89 5.61 -7.80 -10.72
N VAL A 90 5.09 -6.68 -11.20
CA VAL A 90 5.38 -6.18 -12.55
C VAL A 90 6.89 -5.96 -12.71
N ARG A 91 7.51 -5.24 -11.77
CA ARG A 91 8.95 -4.94 -11.79
C ARG A 91 9.85 -6.17 -11.71
N MET A 92 9.37 -7.23 -11.06
CA MET A 92 10.03 -8.53 -10.97
C MET A 92 9.77 -9.44 -12.19
N ASN A 93 9.11 -8.96 -13.25
CA ASN A 93 8.67 -9.73 -14.41
C ASN A 93 7.82 -10.96 -14.03
N ARG A 94 6.87 -10.79 -13.10
CA ARG A 94 5.94 -11.83 -12.60
C ARG A 94 4.48 -11.47 -12.91
N PRO A 95 4.07 -11.43 -14.20
CA PRO A 95 2.76 -10.90 -14.61
C PRO A 95 1.57 -11.70 -14.07
N LYS A 96 1.68 -13.03 -13.95
CA LYS A 96 0.61 -13.86 -13.37
C LYS A 96 0.32 -13.49 -11.91
N ALA A 97 1.37 -13.26 -11.12
CA ALA A 97 1.23 -12.86 -9.73
C ALA A 97 0.67 -11.42 -9.61
N ALA A 98 1.13 -10.51 -10.47
CA ALA A 98 0.62 -9.15 -10.54
C ALA A 98 -0.89 -9.12 -10.84
N ARG A 99 -1.37 -9.86 -11.85
CA ARG A 99 -2.81 -9.93 -12.19
C ARG A 99 -3.66 -10.43 -11.04
N ARG A 100 -3.21 -11.46 -10.31
CA ARG A 100 -3.91 -11.97 -9.12
C ARG A 100 -4.04 -10.88 -8.05
N LEU A 101 -2.95 -10.14 -7.79
CA LEU A 101 -2.95 -9.05 -6.82
C LEU A 101 -3.86 -7.90 -7.26
N CYS A 102 -3.88 -7.56 -8.56
CA CYS A 102 -4.84 -6.59 -9.11
C CYS A 102 -6.31 -7.04 -8.97
N GLY A 103 -6.58 -8.35 -8.94
CA GLY A 103 -7.91 -8.88 -8.57
C GLY A 103 -8.26 -8.56 -7.13
N ILE A 104 -7.36 -8.85 -6.19
CA ILE A 104 -7.55 -8.58 -4.76
C ILE A 104 -7.77 -7.08 -4.50
N VAL A 105 -6.97 -6.21 -5.14
CA VAL A 105 -7.17 -4.74 -5.01
C VAL A 105 -8.56 -4.35 -5.49
N GLN A 106 -9.03 -4.90 -6.61
CA GLN A 106 -10.35 -4.60 -7.15
C GLN A 106 -11.48 -5.00 -6.22
N ASP A 107 -11.38 -6.18 -5.60
CA ASP A 107 -12.41 -6.67 -4.67
C ASP A 107 -12.55 -5.72 -3.48
N HIS A 108 -11.42 -5.28 -2.90
CA HIS A 108 -11.42 -4.25 -1.86
C HIS A 108 -12.06 -2.94 -2.34
N LEU A 109 -11.66 -2.43 -3.51
CA LEU A 109 -12.21 -1.18 -4.04
C LEU A 109 -13.71 -1.28 -4.35
N GLN A 110 -14.21 -2.44 -4.77
CA GLN A 110 -15.65 -2.66 -4.97
C GLN A 110 -16.44 -2.56 -3.66
N HIS A 111 -15.93 -3.11 -2.55
CA HIS A 111 -16.55 -2.96 -1.24
C HIS A 111 -16.55 -1.50 -0.73
N LEU A 112 -15.62 -0.69 -1.24
CA LEU A 112 -15.49 0.72 -0.91
C LEU A 112 -16.25 1.66 -1.86
N SER A 113 -16.85 1.12 -2.93
CA SER A 113 -17.54 1.89 -3.95
C SER A 113 -18.65 2.78 -3.36
N GLY A 114 -18.68 4.05 -3.79
CA GLY A 114 -19.65 5.04 -3.33
C GLY A 114 -19.43 5.58 -1.92
N LYS A 115 -18.37 5.12 -1.21
CA LYS A 115 -17.95 5.75 0.04
C LYS A 115 -17.18 7.04 -0.25
N GLY A 116 -17.21 7.96 0.70
CA GLY A 116 -16.37 9.17 0.65
C GLY A 116 -14.89 8.86 0.87
N ALA A 117 -14.10 9.90 1.16
CA ALA A 117 -12.69 9.72 1.47
C ALA A 117 -12.48 8.85 2.73
N ILE A 118 -11.61 7.85 2.61
CA ILE A 118 -11.20 6.93 3.66
C ILE A 118 -9.71 7.16 3.90
N LEU A 119 -9.33 7.47 5.15
CA LEU A 119 -7.97 7.92 5.49
C LEU A 119 -7.50 9.11 4.61
N GLY A 120 -8.46 9.96 4.20
CA GLY A 120 -8.20 11.09 3.30
C GLY A 120 -7.95 10.73 1.84
N GLN A 121 -8.10 9.46 1.45
CA GLN A 121 -7.95 8.98 0.07
C GLN A 121 -9.29 8.53 -0.49
N ARG A 122 -9.55 8.77 -1.77
CA ARG A 122 -10.77 8.31 -2.43
C ARG A 122 -10.54 6.98 -3.12
N PRO A 123 -11.43 5.98 -2.99
CA PRO A 123 -11.30 4.70 -3.70
C PRO A 123 -11.14 4.86 -5.22
N GLU A 124 -11.77 5.87 -5.81
CA GLU A 124 -11.69 6.15 -7.24
C GLU A 124 -10.28 6.55 -7.68
N ASP A 125 -9.54 7.29 -6.83
CA ASP A 125 -8.16 7.66 -7.11
C ASP A 125 -7.24 6.42 -7.13
N VAL A 126 -7.52 5.43 -6.28
CA VAL A 126 -6.79 4.15 -6.25
C VAL A 126 -7.17 3.27 -7.44
N GLN A 127 -8.45 3.28 -7.84
CA GLN A 127 -8.93 2.56 -9.02
C GLN A 127 -8.21 3.01 -10.29
N MET A 128 -7.99 4.32 -10.47
CA MET A 128 -7.23 4.83 -11.62
C MET A 128 -5.82 4.24 -11.69
N ILE A 129 -5.11 4.17 -10.55
CA ILE A 129 -3.77 3.57 -10.50
C ILE A 129 -3.84 2.07 -10.81
N LEU A 130 -4.83 1.36 -10.28
CA LEU A 130 -5.04 -0.06 -10.56
C LEU A 130 -5.23 -0.33 -12.07
N ASP A 131 -5.99 0.51 -12.75
CA ASP A 131 -6.27 0.37 -14.17
C ASP A 131 -5.01 0.60 -15.02
N GLU A 132 -4.18 1.59 -14.66
CA GLU A 132 -2.87 1.80 -15.27
C GLU A 132 -1.98 0.56 -15.14
N VAL A 133 -1.90 -0.04 -13.95
CA VAL A 133 -1.12 -1.26 -13.72
C VAL A 133 -1.62 -2.41 -14.60
N ARG A 134 -2.94 -2.55 -14.77
CA ARG A 134 -3.51 -3.60 -15.62
C ARG A 134 -3.19 -3.42 -17.09
N ILE A 135 -3.12 -2.18 -17.58
CA ILE A 135 -2.71 -1.89 -18.96
C ILE A 135 -1.29 -2.42 -19.21
N THR A 136 -0.36 -2.24 -18.24
CA THR A 136 1.02 -2.77 -18.37
C THR A 136 1.12 -4.30 -18.37
N LEU A 137 0.02 -5.00 -18.04
CA LEU A 137 -0.06 -6.46 -17.95
C LEU A 137 -0.77 -7.11 -19.14
N GLN A 138 -1.21 -6.34 -20.14
CA GLN A 138 -1.78 -6.83 -21.40
C GLN A 138 -0.64 -7.18 -22.37
#